data_AF-A0A2A4QSY9-F1
#
_entry.id   AF-A0A2A4QSY9-F1
#
_cell.length_a   1.000
_cell.length_b   1.000
_cell.length_c   1.000
_cell.angle_alpha   90.00
_cell.angle_beta   90.00
_cell.angle_gamma   90.00
#
_symmetry.space_group_name_H-M   'P 1'
#
loop_
_entity.id
_entity.type
_entity.pdbx_description
1 polymer ?
#
loop_
_entity_poly.entity_id
_entity_poly.type
_entity_poly.pdbx_seq_one_letter_code
_entity_poly.pdbx_strand_id
1 'polypeptide(L)' 'MISPSFKANPYIGFGFQLGDINSKKTIGHYGGDRGFRSYLLMIPSEKIGLVLLANCDYDEDFRQEIIHPIAKLMLATHQK' A
#
# COMPACT_ATOMS: atom_id res chain seq x y z
N MET A 1 7.08 3.01 -11.91
CA MET A 1 6.13 2.39 -10.96
C MET A 1 5.13 3.39 -10.41
N ILE A 2 5.54 4.61 -10.05
CA ILE A 2 4.66 5.65 -9.45
C ILE A 2 3.80 6.45 -10.44
N SER A 3 3.86 6.11 -11.73
CA SER A 3 3.08 6.76 -12.79
C SER A 3 2.15 5.71 -13.42
N PRO A 4 0.96 6.11 -13.91
CA PRO A 4 0.07 5.20 -14.59
C PRO A 4 0.75 4.54 -15.80
N SER A 5 0.58 3.24 -15.97
CA SER A 5 1.09 2.51 -17.13
C SER A 5 0.13 2.58 -18.32
N PHE A 6 -1.15 2.85 -18.07
CA PHE A 6 -2.21 2.92 -19.08
C PHE A 6 -3.15 4.10 -18.79
N LYS A 7 -3.34 5.00 -19.77
CA LYS A 7 -4.08 6.26 -19.56
C LYS A 7 -5.51 6.07 -19.04
N ALA A 8 -6.20 5.04 -19.49
CA ALA A 8 -7.58 4.79 -19.06
C ALA A 8 -7.67 4.17 -17.65
N ASN A 9 -6.55 3.74 -17.06
CA ASN A 9 -6.49 3.27 -15.68
C ASN A 9 -5.44 4.08 -14.89
N PRO A 10 -5.81 5.26 -14.38
CA PRO A 10 -4.88 6.16 -13.70
C PRO A 10 -4.42 5.65 -12.33
N TYR A 11 -4.98 4.54 -11.83
CA TYR A 11 -4.70 3.99 -10.52
C TYR A 11 -3.73 2.81 -10.55
N ILE A 12 -3.24 2.41 -11.73
CA ILE A 12 -2.37 1.24 -11.89
C ILE A 12 -1.09 1.64 -12.63
N GLY A 13 0.05 1.32 -12.00
CA GLY A 13 1.39 1.38 -12.60
C GLY A 13 1.76 0.06 -13.27
N PHE A 14 3.03 -0.36 -13.16
CA PHE A 14 3.47 -1.68 -13.63
C PHE A 14 3.16 -2.75 -12.57
N GLY A 15 1.90 -3.20 -12.51
CA GLY A 15 1.46 -4.20 -11.54
C GLY A 15 1.26 -3.70 -10.11
N PHE A 16 1.37 -2.39 -9.86
CA PHE A 16 1.15 -1.78 -8.55
C PHE A 16 -0.09 -0.88 -8.58
N GLN A 17 -0.88 -0.92 -7.51
CA GLN A 17 -1.87 0.10 -7.21
C GLN A 17 -1.16 1.41 -6.83
N LEU A 18 -1.61 2.52 -7.40
CA LEU A 18 -1.14 3.87 -7.10
C LEU A 18 -2.08 4.50 -6.07
N GLY A 19 -1.51 5.14 -5.06
CA GLY A 19 -2.28 5.79 -4.01
C GLY A 19 -1.60 7.03 -3.46
N ASP A 20 -2.21 7.56 -2.40
CA ASP A 20 -1.70 8.70 -1.65
C ASP A 20 -2.00 8.51 -0.17
N ILE A 21 -1.00 8.78 0.69
CA ILE A 21 -1.17 8.86 2.15
C ILE A 21 -0.46 10.13 2.60
N ASN A 22 -1.19 11.03 3.26
CA ASN A 22 -0.69 12.33 3.73
C ASN A 22 0.03 13.13 2.62
N SER A 23 -0.53 13.18 1.41
CA SER A 23 0.04 13.85 0.23
C SER A 23 1.35 13.25 -0.27
N LYS A 24 1.70 12.04 0.18
CA LYS A 24 2.83 11.26 -0.33
C LYS A 24 2.33 10.16 -1.23
N LYS A 25 2.88 10.11 -2.45
CA LYS A 25 2.57 9.06 -3.42
C LYS A 25 2.96 7.69 -2.89
N THR A 26 2.04 6.76 -2.98
CA THR A 26 2.25 5.37 -2.59
C THR A 26 2.12 4.44 -3.78
N ILE A 27 2.81 3.30 -3.68
CA ILE A 27 2.60 2.16 -4.57
C ILE A 27 2.36 0.93 -3.70
N GLY A 28 1.40 0.10 -4.08
CA GLY A 28 1.08 -1.10 -3.32
C GLY A 28 0.71 -2.28 -4.19
N HIS A 29 0.70 -3.46 -3.59
CA HIS A 29 0.24 -4.69 -4.22
C HIS A 29 -0.46 -5.58 -3.20
N TYR A 30 -1.70 -5.94 -3.49
CA TYR A 30 -2.46 -6.91 -2.71
C TYR A 30 -2.20 -8.32 -3.21
N GLY A 31 -1.98 -9.25 -2.29
CA GLY A 31 -1.99 -10.67 -2.58
C GLY A 31 -3.07 -11.37 -1.77
N GLY A 32 -3.53 -12.51 -2.28
CA GLY A 32 -4.48 -13.37 -1.59
C GLY A 32 -4.52 -14.76 -2.21
N ASP A 33 -4.63 -15.75 -1.34
CA ASP A 33 -4.97 -17.14 -1.65
C ASP A 33 -5.92 -17.66 -0.54
N ARG A 34 -6.42 -18.88 -0.62
CA ARG A 34 -7.30 -19.47 0.40
C ARG A 34 -6.63 -19.47 1.76
N GLY A 35 -7.26 -18.79 2.73
CA GLY A 35 -6.75 -18.64 4.09
C GLY A 35 -5.58 -17.66 4.23
N PHE A 36 -5.20 -16.93 3.18
CA PHE A 36 -4.07 -15.98 3.24
C PHE A 36 -4.36 -14.66 2.55
N ARG A 37 -3.85 -13.58 3.15
CA ARG A 37 -3.92 -12.23 2.59
C ARG A 37 -2.59 -11.52 2.82
N SER A 38 -2.16 -10.74 1.84
CA SER A 38 -0.98 -9.90 1.94
C SER A 38 -1.22 -8.51 1.38
N TYR A 39 -0.45 -7.55 1.89
CA TYR A 39 -0.37 -6.20 1.34
C TYR A 39 1.05 -5.66 1.45
N LEU A 40 1.64 -5.32 0.31
CA LEU A 40 2.85 -4.51 0.21
C LEU A 40 2.44 -3.06 0.00
N LEU A 41 2.97 -2.15 0.81
CA LEU A 41 2.83 -0.70 0.64
C LEU A 41 4.22 -0.05 0.67
N MET A 42 4.52 0.80 -0.31
CA MET A 42 5.76 1.56 -0.36
C MET A 42 5.46 3.05 -0.54
N ILE A 43 6.25 3.89 0.12
CA ILE A 43 6.25 5.34 0.01
C ILE A 43 7.66 5.74 -0.47
N PRO A 44 7.92 5.75 -1.80
CA PRO A 44 9.28 5.84 -2.32
C PRO A 44 10.02 7.13 -1.93
N SER A 45 9.32 8.27 -1.83
CA SER A 45 9.93 9.56 -1.45
C SER A 45 10.53 9.54 -0.04
N GLU A 46 9.96 8.72 0.85
CA GLU A 46 10.35 8.62 2.26
C GLU A 46 11.22 7.39 2.55
N LYS A 47 11.50 6.56 1.53
CA LYS A 47 12.21 5.27 1.67
C LYS A 47 11.53 4.34 2.69
N ILE A 48 10.20 4.41 2.81
CA ILE A 48 9.41 3.56 3.69
C ILE A 48 8.79 2.42 2.88
N GLY A 49 8.89 1.20 3.41
CA GLY A 49 8.19 0.02 2.91
C GLY A 49 7.54 -0.72 4.08
N LEU A 50 6.28 -1.11 3.91
CA LEU A 50 5.52 -1.91 4.86
C LEU A 50 5.01 -3.17 4.17
N VAL A 51 5.07 -4.30 4.88
CA VAL A 51 4.54 -5.58 4.42
C VAL A 51 3.65 -6.14 5.52
N LEU A 52 2.41 -6.47 5.16
CA LEU A 52 1.47 -7.19 6.01
C LEU A 52 1.23 -8.57 5.40
N LEU A 53 1.35 -9.61 6.22
CA LEU A 53 0.99 -10.98 5.90
C LEU A 53 0.00 -11.47 6.95
N ALA A 54 -1.04 -12.15 6.52
CA ALA A 54 -2.07 -12.71 7.39
C ALA A 54 -2.47 -14.11 6.91
N ASN A 55 -2.69 -15.01 7.86
CA ASN A 55 -3.21 -16.36 7.67
C ASN A 55 -4.74 -16.41 7.90
N CYS A 56 -5.42 -15.36 7.47
CA CYS A 56 -6.87 -15.27 7.43
C CYS A 56 -7.30 -14.51 6.17
N ASP A 57 -8.50 -14.81 5.68
CA ASP A 57 -9.07 -14.26 4.47
C ASP A 57 -10.50 -13.75 4.66
N TYR A 58 -10.70 -13.01 5.76
CA TYR A 58 -11.95 -12.33 6.08
C TYR A 58 -12.46 -11.45 4.93
N ASP A 59 -13.79 -11.22 4.90
CA ASP A 59 -14.45 -10.46 3.85
C ASP A 59 -14.14 -8.95 3.90
N GLU A 60 -13.83 -8.42 5.08
CA GLU A 60 -13.37 -7.03 5.25
C GLU A 60 -11.90 -6.86 4.83
N ASP A 61 -11.55 -5.71 4.24
CA ASP A 61 -10.16 -5.41 3.86
C ASP A 61 -9.34 -4.86 5.05
N PHE A 62 -9.18 -5.69 6.09
CA PHE A 62 -8.43 -5.40 7.31
C PHE A 62 -6.97 -4.96 7.04
N ARG A 63 -6.43 -5.29 5.87
CA ARG A 63 -5.05 -4.95 5.49
C ARG A 63 -4.81 -3.45 5.48
N GLN A 64 -5.76 -2.69 4.93
CA GLN A 64 -5.66 -1.23 4.88
C GLN A 64 -5.84 -0.61 6.26
N GLU A 65 -6.78 -1.14 7.04
CA GLU A 65 -7.06 -0.70 8.41
C GLU A 65 -5.86 -0.86 9.34
N ILE A 66 -5.00 -1.86 9.08
CA ILE A 66 -3.74 -2.05 9.82
C ILE A 66 -2.62 -1.18 9.24
N ILE A 67 -2.34 -1.28 7.93
CA ILE A 67 -1.11 -0.74 7.36
C ILE A 67 -1.17 0.80 7.21
N HIS A 68 -2.33 1.39 6.92
CA HIS A 68 -2.44 2.83 6.68
C HIS A 68 -2.22 3.65 7.97
N PRO A 69 -2.78 3.30 9.14
CA PRO A 69 -2.45 3.97 10.38
C PRO A 69 -0.97 3.88 10.74
N ILE A 70 -0.34 2.71 10.57
CA ILE A 70 1.10 2.54 10.80
C ILE A 70 1.91 3.44 9.86
N ALA A 71 1.58 3.47 8.57
CA ALA A 71 2.22 4.35 7.60
C ALA A 71 2.09 5.83 7.98
N LYS A 72 0.91 6.27 8.45
CA LYS A 72 0.69 7.65 8.93
C LYS A 72 1.54 7.98 10.15
N LEU A 73 1.69 7.06 11.10
CA LEU A 73 2.54 7.23 12.28
C LEU A 73 4.03 7.35 11.89
N MET A 74 4.49 6.51 10.97
CA MET A 74 5.86 6.58 10.45
C MET A 74 6.12 7.91 9.76
N LEU A 75 5.20 8.37 8.90
CA LEU A 75 5.31 9.67 8.22
C LEU A 75 5.35 10.85 9.18
N ALA A 76 4.57 10.82 10.26
CA ALA A 76 4.58 11.88 11.28
C ALA A 76 5.92 11.94 12.03
N THR A 77 6.58 10.79 12.23
CA THR A 77 7.85 10.70 12.99
C THR A 77 9.06 11.07 12.14
N HIS A 78 8.95 10.98 10.81
CA HIS A 78 10.02 11.29 9.85
C HIS A 78 10.09 12.77 9.42
N GLN A 79 9.13 13.61 9.82
CA GLN A 79 9.21 15.06 9.62
C GLN A 79 10.15 15.68 10.67
N LYS A 80 11.46 15.56 10.47
CA LYS A 80 12.49 16.34 11.16
C LYS A 80 13.26 17.19 10.16
#